data_AF-A0A7C5I5F3-F1
#
_entry.id   AF-A0A7C5I5F3-F1
#
_cell.length_a   1.000
_cell.length_b   1.000
_cell.length_c   1.000
_cell.angle_alpha   90.00
_cell.angle_beta   90.00
_cell.angle_gamma   90.00
#
_symmetry.space_group_name_H-M   'P 1'
#
loop_
_entity.id
_entity.type
_entity.pdbx_description
1 polymer ?
#
loop_
_entity_poly.entity_id
_entity_poly.type
_entity_poly.pdbx_seq_one_letter_code
_entity_poly.pdbx_strand_id
1 'polypeptide(L)'
;MLNKSHYDERMRIAILDGYVDEPTCLGVPPYISPYPRYLAGAAWSIDRDADVRYITIDDLRRGNVTIQELNVFDIVVVVAGMAVPGRYLSTYPAHPKEIRKYLEKVNRPVKILCGPAGRFGFGVAGGVKPREVRDVFDFVVKGDGEIFLKEFLKSREADPDTTRGDYTEVREYAVRGGGIVKQHPNYPDYIIAEIETYRGCPRSITGGCSFCIEPLKGLPVFREVKDIVAEISSLYRHGIRHFRIGNQPCIFSYRAID
;
A
#
# COMPACT_ATOMS: atom_id res chain seq x y z
N MET A 1 -23.45 12.05 37.04
CA MET A 1 -22.92 10.67 36.90
C MET A 1 -23.11 10.28 35.44
N LEU A 2 -22.09 10.57 34.61
CA LEU A 2 -22.10 10.20 33.19
C LEU A 2 -21.73 8.72 33.10
N ASN A 3 -22.60 7.97 32.45
CA ASN A 3 -22.52 6.54 32.31
C ASN A 3 -21.22 6.13 31.61
N LYS A 4 -20.43 5.31 32.29
CA LYS A 4 -19.31 4.56 31.71
C LYS A 4 -19.88 3.48 30.79
N SER A 5 -19.94 3.72 29.49
CA SER A 5 -20.17 2.66 28.49
C SER A 5 -19.53 2.93 27.11
N HIS A 6 -18.32 3.48 27.07
CA HIS A 6 -17.54 3.66 25.82
C HIS A 6 -16.46 2.57 25.61
N TYR A 7 -16.73 1.33 26.03
CA TYR A 7 -15.74 0.25 25.97
C TYR A 7 -15.79 -0.62 24.70
N ASP A 8 -16.53 -0.26 23.64
CA ASP A 8 -16.86 -1.26 22.61
C ASP A 8 -17.04 -0.78 21.15
N GLU A 9 -16.21 0.13 20.63
CA GLU A 9 -16.00 0.17 19.17
C GLU A 9 -14.51 0.31 18.87
N ARG A 10 -13.85 -0.82 18.60
CA ARG A 10 -12.50 -0.84 18.01
C ARG A 10 -12.53 -0.10 16.69
N MET A 11 -11.49 0.67 16.40
CA MET A 11 -11.39 1.36 15.12
C MET A 11 -11.34 0.34 13.97
N ARG A 12 -12.23 0.49 12.98
CA ARG A 12 -12.34 -0.39 11.83
C ARG A 12 -11.72 0.26 10.61
N ILE A 13 -10.66 -0.35 10.08
CA ILE A 13 -9.93 0.14 8.90
C ILE A 13 -9.97 -0.93 7.81
N ALA A 14 -10.50 -0.59 6.64
CA ALA A 14 -10.38 -1.41 5.45
C ALA A 14 -9.20 -0.94 4.61
N ILE A 15 -8.32 -1.87 4.24
CA ILE A 15 -7.30 -1.67 3.21
C ILE A 15 -7.85 -2.33 1.94
N LEU A 16 -8.35 -1.51 1.01
CA LEU A 16 -8.80 -1.95 -0.30
C LEU A 16 -7.63 -1.95 -1.28
N ASP A 17 -7.07 -3.13 -1.54
CA ASP A 17 -5.99 -3.35 -2.48
C ASP A 17 -6.55 -3.45 -3.91
N GLY A 18 -6.42 -2.34 -4.63
CA GLY A 18 -6.68 -2.23 -6.06
C GLY A 18 -5.57 -2.82 -6.93
N TYR A 19 -4.55 -3.42 -6.31
CA TYR A 19 -3.28 -3.82 -6.90
C TYR A 19 -2.46 -2.64 -7.43
N VAL A 20 -1.16 -2.73 -7.20
CA VAL A 20 -0.17 -1.81 -7.76
C VAL A 20 0.63 -2.52 -8.85
N ASP A 21 1.05 -1.76 -9.85
CA ASP A 21 2.07 -2.20 -10.81
C ASP A 21 3.03 -1.04 -11.10
N GLU A 22 4.20 -1.10 -10.48
CA GLU A 22 5.31 -0.19 -10.69
C GLU A 22 6.48 -0.96 -11.32
N PRO A 23 7.41 -0.31 -12.03
CA PRO A 23 8.59 -0.98 -12.59
C PRO A 23 9.38 -1.80 -11.56
N THR A 24 9.30 -1.42 -10.30
CA THR A 24 10.01 -2.05 -9.18
C THR A 24 9.10 -2.92 -8.31
N CYS A 25 7.81 -2.58 -8.18
CA CYS A 25 6.90 -3.14 -7.18
C CYS A 25 5.69 -3.80 -7.84
N LEU A 26 5.48 -5.10 -7.57
CA LEU A 26 4.34 -5.86 -8.08
C LEU A 26 3.31 -6.08 -6.97
N GLY A 27 2.04 -5.80 -7.25
CA GLY A 27 0.93 -6.04 -6.32
C GLY A 27 -0.17 -6.95 -6.86
N VAL A 28 -0.11 -7.32 -8.14
CA VAL A 28 -1.10 -8.23 -8.74
C VAL A 28 -0.76 -9.67 -8.34
N PRO A 29 -1.74 -10.49 -7.89
CA PRO A 29 -1.51 -11.89 -7.56
C PRO A 29 -0.69 -12.64 -8.62
N PRO A 30 0.33 -13.43 -8.23
CA PRO A 30 0.55 -13.96 -6.88
C PRO A 30 1.33 -13.03 -5.94
N TYR A 31 1.57 -11.77 -6.29
CA TYR A 31 2.34 -10.86 -5.44
C TYR A 31 1.48 -10.18 -4.37
N ILE A 32 2.07 -9.89 -3.21
CA ILE A 32 1.57 -8.90 -2.26
C ILE A 32 2.61 -7.80 -2.08
N SER A 33 2.23 -6.57 -2.43
CA SER A 33 3.11 -5.41 -2.33
C SER A 33 3.36 -5.00 -0.86
N PRO A 34 4.36 -4.15 -0.58
CA PRO A 34 4.59 -3.66 0.78
C PRO A 34 3.49 -2.72 1.28
N TYR A 35 2.79 -2.00 0.39
CA TYR A 35 1.77 -1.00 0.76
C TYR A 35 0.72 -1.49 1.77
N PRO A 36 -0.06 -2.56 1.51
CA PRO A 36 -1.07 -3.03 2.47
C PRO A 36 -0.45 -3.49 3.79
N ARG A 37 0.77 -4.03 3.75
CA ARG A 37 1.49 -4.49 4.94
C ARG A 37 1.95 -3.30 5.79
N TYR A 38 2.52 -2.28 5.17
CA TYR A 38 2.96 -1.08 5.88
C TYR A 38 1.78 -0.28 6.43
N LEU A 39 0.66 -0.18 5.70
CA LEU A 39 -0.57 0.45 6.19
C LEU A 39 -1.13 -0.27 7.42
N ALA A 40 -1.21 -1.60 7.38
CA ALA A 40 -1.63 -2.39 8.53
C ALA A 40 -0.67 -2.22 9.72
N GLY A 41 0.63 -2.23 9.45
CA GLY A 41 1.66 -1.99 10.46
C GLY A 41 1.59 -0.59 11.09
N ALA A 42 1.28 0.44 10.28
CA ALA A 42 1.08 1.81 10.73
C ALA A 42 -0.15 1.93 11.64
N ALA A 43 -1.28 1.34 11.24
CA ALA A 43 -2.47 1.28 12.08
C ALA A 43 -2.19 0.59 13.42
N TRP A 44 -1.57 -0.61 13.40
CA TRP A 44 -1.23 -1.37 14.60
C TRP A 44 -0.07 -0.78 15.44
N SER A 45 0.63 0.23 14.91
CA SER A 45 1.59 1.01 15.70
C SER A 45 0.90 2.03 16.61
N ILE A 46 -0.30 2.49 16.23
CA ILE A 46 -1.11 3.46 16.98
C ILE A 46 -2.10 2.76 17.88
N ASP A 47 -2.86 1.82 17.34
CA ASP A 47 -3.83 1.01 18.06
C ASP A 47 -3.61 -0.46 17.73
N ARG A 48 -3.04 -1.20 18.69
CA ARG A 48 -2.71 -2.62 18.53
C ARG A 48 -3.96 -3.50 18.34
N ASP A 49 -5.12 -3.03 18.80
CA ASP A 49 -6.38 -3.75 18.75
C ASP A 49 -7.29 -3.28 17.61
N ALA A 50 -6.80 -2.36 16.75
CA ALA A 50 -7.52 -1.91 15.56
C ALA A 50 -7.91 -3.09 14.67
N ASP A 51 -9.17 -3.10 14.24
CA ASP A 51 -9.71 -4.07 13.31
C ASP A 51 -9.33 -3.66 11.88
N VAL A 52 -8.19 -4.18 11.42
CA VAL A 52 -7.67 -3.93 10.08
C VAL A 52 -8.03 -5.09 9.16
N ARG A 53 -8.86 -4.82 8.16
CA ARG A 53 -9.28 -5.81 7.16
C ARG A 53 -8.64 -5.53 5.80
N TYR A 54 -7.99 -6.54 5.23
CA TYR A 54 -7.49 -6.53 3.87
C TYR A 54 -8.56 -7.05 2.92
N ILE A 55 -8.87 -6.25 1.91
CA ILE A 55 -9.91 -6.51 0.91
C ILE A 55 -9.27 -6.26 -0.44
N THR A 56 -9.41 -7.20 -1.38
CA THR A 56 -8.91 -6.99 -2.74
C THR A 56 -9.99 -6.40 -3.63
N ILE A 57 -9.60 -5.78 -4.75
CA ILE A 57 -10.56 -5.42 -5.79
C ILE A 57 -11.32 -6.64 -6.32
N ASP A 58 -10.71 -7.83 -6.31
CA ASP A 58 -11.36 -9.06 -6.74
C ASP A 58 -12.47 -9.52 -5.78
N ASP A 59 -12.36 -9.20 -4.48
CA ASP A 59 -13.45 -9.45 -3.53
C ASP A 59 -14.70 -8.63 -3.90
N LEU A 60 -14.51 -7.39 -4.35
CA LEU A 60 -15.62 -6.54 -4.85
C LEU A 60 -16.14 -7.00 -6.21
N ARG A 61 -15.26 -7.48 -7.11
CA ARG A 61 -15.66 -8.02 -8.42
C ARG A 61 -16.49 -9.29 -8.29
N ARG A 62 -16.11 -10.17 -7.35
CA ARG A 62 -16.77 -11.46 -7.10
C ARG A 62 -17.98 -11.34 -6.18
N GLY A 63 -18.16 -10.20 -5.52
CA GLY A 63 -19.23 -9.99 -4.55
C GLY A 63 -18.99 -10.66 -3.20
N ASN A 64 -17.74 -11.02 -2.88
CA ASN A 64 -17.33 -11.51 -1.56
C ASN A 64 -17.42 -10.42 -0.49
N VAL A 65 -17.26 -9.16 -0.91
CA VAL A 65 -17.46 -7.97 -0.09
C VAL A 65 -18.42 -7.03 -0.81
N THR A 66 -19.40 -6.55 -0.05
CA THR A 66 -20.42 -5.61 -0.54
C THR A 66 -20.07 -4.16 -0.22
N ILE A 67 -20.71 -3.22 -0.93
CA ILE A 67 -20.62 -1.78 -0.64
C ILE A 67 -21.14 -1.47 0.76
N GLN A 68 -22.15 -2.21 1.22
CA GLN A 68 -22.71 -2.10 2.57
C GLN A 68 -21.68 -2.47 3.63
N GLU A 69 -20.91 -3.55 3.41
CA GLU A 69 -19.81 -3.91 4.31
C GLU A 69 -18.71 -2.85 4.34
N LEU A 70 -18.35 -2.25 3.18
CA LEU A 70 -17.41 -1.13 3.16
C LEU A 70 -17.89 0.08 3.98
N ASN A 71 -19.21 0.32 4.03
CA ASN A 71 -19.79 1.39 4.84
C ASN A 71 -19.74 1.12 6.37
N VAL A 72 -19.39 -0.09 6.81
CA VAL A 72 -19.23 -0.41 8.23
C VAL A 72 -17.87 0.01 8.78
N PHE A 73 -16.89 0.31 7.92
CA PHE A 73 -15.57 0.79 8.35
C PHE A 73 -15.57 2.28 8.69
N ASP A 74 -14.65 2.69 9.56
CA ASP A 74 -14.42 4.11 9.88
C ASP A 74 -13.48 4.76 8.85
N ILE A 75 -12.56 3.96 8.30
CA ILE A 75 -11.60 4.39 7.29
C ILE A 75 -11.51 3.31 6.19
N VAL A 76 -11.51 3.75 4.93
CA VAL A 76 -11.18 2.91 3.76
C VAL A 76 -9.95 3.50 3.10
N VAL A 77 -8.82 2.83 3.24
CA VAL A 77 -7.57 3.16 2.53
C VAL A 77 -7.50 2.34 1.25
N VAL A 78 -7.47 3.02 0.12
CA VAL A 78 -7.35 2.41 -1.20
C VAL A 78 -5.91 2.50 -1.66
N VAL A 79 -5.30 1.35 -1.92
CA VAL A 79 -3.98 1.25 -2.55
C VAL A 79 -4.22 0.91 -4.01
N ALA A 80 -3.81 1.77 -4.94
CA ALA A 80 -3.96 1.48 -6.35
C ALA A 80 -2.91 2.19 -7.19
N GLY A 81 -2.79 1.76 -8.44
CA GLY A 81 -2.13 2.51 -9.50
C GLY A 81 -1.16 1.66 -10.31
N MET A 82 -1.26 1.80 -11.62
CA MET A 82 -0.32 1.23 -12.58
C MET A 82 0.51 2.37 -13.16
N ALA A 83 1.81 2.33 -12.95
CA ALA A 83 2.75 3.23 -13.62
C ALA A 83 3.09 2.72 -15.03
N VAL A 84 3.17 1.41 -15.19
CA VAL A 84 3.47 0.73 -16.45
C VAL A 84 2.44 -0.37 -16.70
N PRO A 85 1.50 -0.22 -17.64
CA PRO A 85 0.48 -1.25 -17.88
C PRO A 85 1.10 -2.57 -18.34
N GLY A 86 0.92 -3.62 -17.54
CA GLY A 86 1.36 -4.98 -17.87
C GLY A 86 0.30 -5.87 -18.51
N ARG A 87 0.72 -7.08 -18.90
CA ARG A 87 -0.18 -8.23 -19.09
C ARG A 87 -0.09 -9.11 -17.85
N TYR A 88 -1.24 -9.43 -17.28
CA TYR A 88 -1.33 -10.16 -16.03
C TYR A 88 -2.00 -11.52 -16.25
N LEU A 89 -1.51 -12.54 -15.55
CA LEU A 89 -1.98 -13.92 -15.75
C LEU A 89 -3.24 -14.26 -14.96
N SER A 90 -3.42 -13.65 -13.79
CA SER A 90 -4.44 -14.02 -12.80
C SER A 90 -5.63 -13.06 -12.81
N THR A 91 -5.35 -11.77 -12.70
CA THR A 91 -6.30 -10.67 -12.55
C THR A 91 -5.65 -9.36 -12.97
N TYR A 92 -6.39 -8.26 -12.97
CA TYR A 92 -5.93 -6.95 -13.41
C TYR A 92 -6.06 -5.92 -12.30
N PRO A 93 -5.15 -4.94 -12.19
CA PRO A 93 -5.33 -3.80 -11.29
C PRO A 93 -6.66 -3.08 -11.52
N ALA A 94 -7.15 -2.46 -10.46
CA ALA A 94 -8.41 -1.76 -10.45
C ALA A 94 -8.41 -0.62 -11.46
N HIS A 95 -9.43 -0.58 -12.32
CA HIS A 95 -9.58 0.52 -13.26
C HIS A 95 -10.16 1.77 -12.53
N PRO A 96 -9.80 3.01 -12.92
CA PRO A 96 -10.36 4.24 -12.34
C PRO A 96 -11.89 4.27 -12.24
N LYS A 97 -12.56 3.83 -13.30
CA LYS A 97 -14.03 3.74 -13.36
C LYS A 97 -14.59 2.72 -12.36
N GLU A 98 -13.84 1.66 -12.08
CA GLU A 98 -14.22 0.61 -11.16
C GLU A 98 -14.12 1.09 -9.71
N ILE A 99 -12.99 1.74 -9.37
CA ILE A 99 -12.81 2.41 -8.08
C ILE A 99 -13.95 3.41 -7.83
N ARG A 100 -14.25 4.27 -8.80
CA ARG A 100 -15.39 5.20 -8.72
C ARG A 100 -16.71 4.48 -8.49
N LYS A 101 -17.04 3.48 -9.31
CA LYS A 101 -18.29 2.70 -9.22
C LYS A 101 -18.50 2.12 -7.81
N TYR A 102 -17.44 1.59 -7.19
CA TYR A 102 -17.55 1.00 -5.86
C TYR A 102 -17.61 2.05 -4.75
N LEU A 103 -16.81 3.11 -4.83
CA LEU A 103 -16.67 4.09 -3.75
C LEU A 103 -17.67 5.24 -3.78
N GLU A 104 -18.34 5.52 -4.90
CA GLU A 104 -19.37 6.57 -4.99
C GLU A 104 -20.55 6.34 -4.06
N LYS A 105 -20.78 5.08 -3.65
CA LYS A 105 -21.85 4.65 -2.73
C LYS A 105 -21.33 4.34 -1.32
N VAL A 106 -20.04 4.57 -1.07
CA VAL A 106 -19.41 4.43 0.23
C VAL A 106 -19.31 5.83 0.84
N ASN A 107 -20.16 6.11 1.83
CA ASN A 107 -20.40 7.46 2.35
C ASN A 107 -20.02 7.63 3.82
N ARG A 108 -19.97 6.54 4.61
CA ARG A 108 -19.61 6.62 6.03
C ARG A 108 -18.11 6.77 6.31
N PRO A 109 -17.22 5.92 5.76
CA PRO A 109 -15.81 5.98 6.11
C PRO A 109 -15.11 7.20 5.50
N VAL A 110 -14.03 7.64 6.16
CA VAL A 110 -13.03 8.49 5.53
C VAL A 110 -12.31 7.68 4.44
N LYS A 111 -12.32 8.16 3.21
CA LYS A 111 -11.73 7.50 2.04
C LYS A 111 -10.39 8.14 1.69
N ILE A 112 -9.34 7.33 1.73
CA ILE A 112 -7.95 7.75 1.49
C ILE A 112 -7.41 6.99 0.27
N LEU A 113 -6.96 7.68 -0.77
CA LEU A 113 -6.23 7.08 -1.89
C LEU A 113 -4.72 7.21 -1.66
N CYS A 114 -3.98 6.12 -1.83
CA CYS A 114 -2.52 6.09 -1.76
C CYS A 114 -1.92 5.15 -2.82
N GLY A 115 -0.60 5.01 -2.81
CA GLY A 115 0.15 4.27 -3.83
C GLY A 115 0.38 5.09 -5.10
N PRO A 116 0.77 4.45 -6.21
CA PRO A 116 1.08 5.16 -7.46
C PRO A 116 -0.07 6.02 -7.98
N ALA A 117 -1.33 5.60 -7.78
CA ALA A 117 -2.50 6.39 -8.16
C ALA A 117 -2.66 7.67 -7.33
N GLY A 118 -2.30 7.63 -6.05
CA GLY A 118 -2.30 8.83 -5.21
C GLY A 118 -1.21 9.82 -5.64
N ARG A 119 0.00 9.31 -5.95
CA ARG A 119 1.17 10.13 -6.29
C ARG A 119 1.20 10.65 -7.73
N PHE A 120 0.83 9.81 -8.69
CA PHE A 120 0.99 10.08 -10.11
C PHE A 120 -0.34 10.02 -10.88
N GLY A 121 -1.45 9.65 -10.25
CA GLY A 121 -2.70 9.33 -10.92
C GLY A 121 -2.70 7.92 -11.53
N PHE A 122 -3.82 7.54 -12.14
CA PHE A 122 -3.97 6.21 -12.72
C PHE A 122 -3.42 6.17 -14.16
N GLY A 123 -2.32 5.46 -14.36
CA GLY A 123 -1.83 5.11 -15.69
C GLY A 123 -2.74 4.06 -16.34
N VAL A 124 -3.37 4.41 -17.45
CA VAL A 124 -4.26 3.51 -18.21
C VAL A 124 -3.60 2.93 -19.47
N ALA A 125 -2.56 3.61 -19.97
CA ALA A 125 -1.78 3.23 -21.14
C ALA A 125 -0.40 3.89 -21.07
N GLY A 126 0.64 3.23 -21.61
CA GLY A 126 1.99 3.79 -21.67
C GLY A 126 2.01 5.09 -22.49
N GLY A 127 2.69 6.11 -22.00
CA GLY A 127 2.81 7.42 -22.66
C GLY A 127 1.55 8.30 -22.60
N VAL A 128 0.48 7.85 -21.95
CA VAL A 128 -0.76 8.63 -21.78
C VAL A 128 -0.77 9.33 -20.43
N LYS A 129 -1.26 10.57 -20.40
CA LYS A 129 -1.44 11.32 -19.16
C LYS A 129 -2.32 10.53 -18.16
N PRO A 130 -1.87 10.35 -16.91
CA PRO A 130 -2.65 9.66 -15.90
C PRO A 130 -4.01 10.34 -15.66
N ARG A 131 -5.02 9.54 -15.30
CA ARG A 131 -6.34 10.04 -14.92
C ARG A 131 -6.44 10.19 -13.41
N GLU A 132 -7.08 11.27 -12.97
CA GLU A 132 -7.39 11.47 -11.55
C GLU A 132 -8.81 10.98 -11.23
N VAL A 133 -9.01 10.46 -10.01
CA VAL A 133 -10.33 10.08 -9.47
C VAL A 133 -10.50 10.73 -8.10
N ARG A 134 -10.21 12.04 -8.02
CA ARG A 134 -10.13 12.75 -6.73
C ARG A 134 -11.47 12.91 -6.02
N ASP A 135 -12.56 12.99 -6.77
CA ASP A 135 -13.89 13.37 -6.30
C ASP A 135 -14.64 12.30 -5.50
N VAL A 136 -14.11 11.07 -5.41
CA VAL A 136 -14.67 10.02 -4.54
C VAL A 136 -13.87 9.78 -3.26
N PHE A 137 -12.76 10.52 -3.06
CA PHE A 137 -11.89 10.41 -1.90
C PHE A 137 -11.88 11.71 -1.09
N ASP A 138 -11.78 11.57 0.23
CA ASP A 138 -11.56 12.70 1.14
C ASP A 138 -10.10 13.15 1.09
N PHE A 139 -9.18 12.19 0.95
CA PHE A 139 -7.74 12.45 0.83
C PHE A 139 -7.12 11.69 -0.35
N VAL A 140 -6.31 12.39 -1.14
CA VAL A 140 -5.43 11.82 -2.15
C VAL A 140 -3.99 12.04 -1.69
N VAL A 141 -3.36 10.98 -1.20
CA VAL A 141 -2.01 11.02 -0.62
C VAL A 141 -0.99 10.85 -1.74
N LYS A 142 -0.25 11.93 -2.04
CA LYS A 142 0.88 11.90 -2.98
C LYS A 142 2.18 11.45 -2.33
N GLY A 143 2.25 11.63 -1.02
CA GLY A 143 3.30 11.17 -0.14
C GLY A 143 3.27 9.66 0.11
N ASP A 144 3.69 9.26 1.31
CA ASP A 144 3.69 7.86 1.72
C ASP A 144 2.47 7.55 2.60
N GLY A 145 1.63 6.61 2.15
CA GLY A 145 0.31 6.33 2.75
C GLY A 145 0.38 5.86 4.19
N GLU A 146 1.42 5.10 4.56
CA GLU A 146 1.63 4.63 5.92
C GLU A 146 2.01 5.74 6.90
N ILE A 147 2.71 6.78 6.43
CA ILE A 147 3.03 7.95 7.24
C ILE A 147 1.78 8.80 7.43
N PHE A 148 1.08 9.09 6.32
CA PHE A 148 -0.19 9.81 6.36
C PHE A 148 -1.21 9.14 7.28
N LEU A 149 -1.40 7.81 7.14
CA LEU A 149 -2.37 7.07 7.96
C LEU A 149 -1.99 7.16 9.44
N LYS A 150 -0.72 6.94 9.80
CA LYS A 150 -0.26 7.02 11.19
C LYS A 150 -0.52 8.41 11.80
N GLU A 151 -0.22 9.49 11.07
CA GLU A 151 -0.47 10.87 11.52
C GLU A 151 -1.97 11.14 11.63
N PHE A 152 -2.74 10.77 10.62
CA PHE A 152 -4.19 10.95 10.60
C PHE A 152 -4.87 10.21 11.76
N LEU A 153 -4.39 9.01 12.12
CA LEU A 153 -4.89 8.26 13.26
C LEU A 153 -4.56 8.92 14.61
N LYS A 154 -3.44 9.66 14.71
CA LYS A 154 -3.04 10.37 15.93
C LYS A 154 -3.81 11.68 16.14
N SER A 155 -3.96 12.48 15.08
CA SER A 155 -4.42 13.88 15.19
C SER A 155 -5.65 14.21 14.36
N ARG A 156 -6.13 13.32 13.50
CA ARG A 156 -7.14 13.61 12.44
C ARG A 156 -6.72 14.68 11.44
N GLU A 157 -5.46 15.11 11.51
CA GLU A 157 -4.79 16.02 10.60
C GLU A 157 -3.49 15.33 10.14
N ALA A 158 -3.26 15.33 8.83
CA ALA A 158 -2.05 14.81 8.20
C ALA A 158 -1.84 15.50 6.85
N ASP A 159 -0.59 15.71 6.46
CA ASP A 159 -0.26 16.32 5.18
C ASP A 159 -0.17 15.22 4.08
N PRO A 160 -1.05 15.25 3.06
CA PRO A 160 -1.06 14.25 2.00
C PRO A 160 0.21 14.23 1.13
N ASP A 161 1.07 15.26 1.21
CA ASP A 161 2.32 15.33 0.45
C ASP A 161 3.55 14.83 1.24
N THR A 162 3.38 14.48 2.52
CA THR A 162 4.49 14.03 3.39
C THR A 162 5.09 12.70 2.93
N THR A 163 6.41 12.67 2.79
CA THR A 163 7.19 11.48 2.45
C THR A 163 8.20 11.16 3.55
N ARG A 164 8.42 9.88 3.82
CA ARG A 164 9.47 9.42 4.75
C ARG A 164 10.85 9.74 4.16
N GLY A 165 11.69 10.38 4.96
CA GLY A 165 13.10 10.65 4.63
C GLY A 165 14.00 9.43 4.83
N ASP A 166 13.59 8.48 5.68
CA ASP A 166 14.32 7.25 5.98
C ASP A 166 13.35 6.07 6.20
N TYR A 167 13.88 4.95 6.71
CA TYR A 167 13.12 3.74 7.02
C TYR A 167 12.88 3.52 8.51
N THR A 168 13.15 4.53 9.35
CA THR A 168 13.08 4.42 10.82
C THR A 168 11.70 4.00 11.29
N GLU A 169 10.64 4.52 10.68
CA GLU A 169 9.25 4.12 11.00
C GLU A 169 8.85 2.81 10.32
N VAL A 170 9.24 2.66 9.05
CA VAL A 170 8.91 1.48 8.22
C VAL A 170 9.46 0.20 8.83
N ARG A 171 10.60 0.25 9.52
CA ARG A 171 11.17 -0.92 10.21
C ARG A 171 10.14 -1.57 11.15
N GLU A 172 9.31 -0.76 11.81
CA GLU A 172 8.28 -1.23 12.73
C GLU A 172 7.04 -1.67 11.97
N TYR A 173 6.60 -0.88 10.99
CA TYR A 173 5.41 -1.18 10.19
C TYR A 173 5.56 -2.48 9.40
N ALA A 174 6.72 -2.72 8.80
CA ALA A 174 7.02 -3.92 8.04
C ALA A 174 6.89 -5.20 8.88
N VAL A 175 7.34 -5.16 10.14
CA VAL A 175 7.28 -6.30 11.05
C VAL A 175 5.86 -6.51 11.57
N ARG A 176 5.21 -5.46 12.09
CA ARG A 176 3.85 -5.51 12.65
C ARG A 176 2.82 -5.90 11.60
N GLY A 177 2.94 -5.29 10.42
CA GLY A 177 2.08 -5.53 9.27
C GLY A 177 2.16 -6.92 8.68
N GLY A 178 3.18 -7.71 9.04
CA GLY A 178 3.40 -9.05 8.49
C GLY A 178 2.21 -10.00 8.65
N GLY A 179 1.35 -9.78 9.66
CA GLY A 179 0.16 -10.61 9.89
C GLY A 179 -0.98 -10.40 8.89
N ILE A 180 -1.04 -9.27 8.20
CA ILE A 180 -2.15 -8.95 7.28
C ILE A 180 -2.21 -9.94 6.10
N VAL A 181 -1.07 -10.55 5.75
CA VAL A 181 -0.95 -11.49 4.63
C VAL A 181 -1.86 -12.72 4.76
N LYS A 182 -2.26 -13.07 5.99
CA LYS A 182 -3.18 -14.18 6.27
C LYS A 182 -4.58 -13.96 5.73
N GLN A 183 -4.94 -12.71 5.44
CA GLN A 183 -6.24 -12.32 4.88
C GLN A 183 -6.24 -12.30 3.35
N HIS A 184 -5.09 -12.50 2.70
CA HIS A 184 -5.01 -12.46 1.24
C HIS A 184 -5.69 -13.71 0.64
N PRO A 185 -6.49 -13.59 -0.44
CA PRO A 185 -7.26 -14.71 -1.00
C PRO A 185 -6.45 -15.95 -1.38
N ASN A 186 -5.20 -15.75 -1.78
CA ASN A 186 -4.27 -16.83 -2.16
C ASN A 186 -3.43 -17.40 -0.99
N TYR A 187 -3.66 -16.95 0.24
CA TYR A 187 -2.87 -17.40 1.39
C TYR A 187 -3.20 -18.86 1.74
N PRO A 188 -2.21 -19.69 2.14
CA PRO A 188 -0.78 -19.39 2.25
C PRO A 188 0.04 -19.71 0.99
N ASP A 189 -0.45 -20.61 0.13
CA ASP A 189 0.41 -21.35 -0.80
C ASP A 189 0.79 -20.57 -2.07
N TYR A 190 0.00 -19.57 -2.47
CA TYR A 190 0.16 -18.88 -3.76
C TYR A 190 0.43 -17.38 -3.60
N ILE A 191 1.28 -17.03 -2.62
CA ILE A 191 1.70 -15.65 -2.35
C ILE A 191 3.22 -15.52 -2.41
N ILE A 192 3.68 -14.50 -3.14
CA ILE A 192 5.05 -14.00 -3.16
C ILE A 192 5.06 -12.62 -2.50
N ALA A 193 5.72 -12.50 -1.35
CA ALA A 193 5.85 -11.20 -0.70
C ALA A 193 6.98 -10.37 -1.35
N GLU A 194 6.64 -9.17 -1.80
CA GLU A 194 7.62 -8.18 -2.25
C GLU A 194 8.36 -7.59 -1.05
N ILE A 195 9.69 -7.55 -1.13
CA ILE A 195 10.57 -7.04 -0.07
C ILE A 195 11.36 -5.85 -0.60
N GLU A 196 10.89 -4.65 -0.26
CA GLU A 196 11.58 -3.39 -0.55
C GLU A 196 12.97 -3.37 0.11
N THR A 197 14.03 -3.10 -0.64
CA THR A 197 15.38 -2.93 -0.07
C THR A 197 15.79 -1.47 0.02
N TYR A 198 15.32 -0.63 -0.89
CA TYR A 198 15.57 0.80 -0.92
C TYR A 198 14.61 1.50 -1.88
N ARG A 199 14.44 2.81 -1.71
CA ARG A 199 13.64 3.65 -2.62
C ARG A 199 14.52 4.70 -3.29
N GLY A 200 14.02 5.27 -4.39
CA GLY A 200 14.78 6.23 -5.18
C GLY A 200 15.74 5.53 -6.15
N CYS A 201 16.46 6.29 -6.96
CA CYS A 201 17.30 5.75 -8.02
C CYS A 201 18.68 6.44 -8.04
N PRO A 202 19.80 5.69 -8.18
CA PRO A 202 21.10 6.32 -8.39
C PRO A 202 21.12 7.20 -9.65
N ARG A 203 20.32 6.83 -10.67
CA ARG A 203 20.20 7.57 -11.92
C ARG A 203 19.33 8.82 -11.82
N SER A 204 18.78 9.17 -10.65
CA SER A 204 18.05 10.44 -10.45
C SER A 204 18.93 11.66 -10.78
N ILE A 205 20.24 11.55 -10.61
CA ILE A 205 21.21 12.61 -10.96
C ILE A 205 21.34 12.83 -12.48
N THR A 206 21.04 11.81 -13.30
CA THR A 206 21.12 11.88 -14.76
C THR A 206 19.75 11.87 -15.44
N GLY A 207 18.66 11.97 -14.67
CA GLY A 207 17.28 11.91 -15.16
C GLY A 207 16.70 10.49 -15.30
N GLY A 208 17.51 9.44 -15.17
CA GLY A 208 17.04 8.06 -15.12
C GLY A 208 16.54 7.46 -16.44
N CYS A 209 15.83 6.34 -16.35
CA CYS A 209 15.23 5.67 -17.52
C CYS A 209 13.92 6.37 -17.88
N SER A 210 13.67 6.60 -19.18
CA SER A 210 12.50 7.36 -19.68
C SER A 210 11.12 6.79 -19.32
N PHE A 211 11.06 5.51 -18.95
CA PHE A 211 9.83 4.81 -18.60
C PHE A 211 9.67 4.58 -17.09
N CYS A 212 10.65 4.97 -16.27
CA CYS A 212 10.71 4.61 -14.87
C CYS A 212 10.29 5.78 -13.97
N ILE A 213 9.44 5.51 -12.98
CA ILE A 213 9.01 6.51 -11.98
C ILE A 213 9.96 6.60 -10.78
N GLU A 214 10.89 5.65 -10.61
CA GLU A 214 11.83 5.64 -9.49
C GLU A 214 12.76 6.86 -9.42
N PRO A 215 13.27 7.41 -10.55
CA PRO A 215 14.05 8.64 -10.50
C PRO A 215 13.30 9.83 -9.89
N LEU A 216 11.97 9.85 -10.03
CA LEU A 216 11.09 10.88 -9.46
C LEU A 216 10.95 10.75 -7.92
N LYS A 217 11.43 9.65 -7.34
CA LYS A 217 11.48 9.43 -5.89
C LYS A 217 12.78 9.96 -5.27
N GLY A 218 13.71 10.52 -6.06
CA GLY A 218 14.94 11.14 -5.58
C GLY A 218 16.14 10.19 -5.48
N LEU A 219 17.14 10.58 -4.70
CA LEU A 219 18.34 9.77 -4.46
C LEU A 219 18.02 8.51 -3.66
N PRO A 220 18.82 7.44 -3.78
CA PRO A 220 18.61 6.21 -3.03
C PRO A 220 18.62 6.43 -1.52
N VAL A 221 17.63 5.87 -0.84
CA VAL A 221 17.60 5.72 0.61
C VAL A 221 17.57 4.24 0.91
N PHE A 222 18.62 3.70 1.54
CA PHE A 222 18.80 2.26 1.73
C PHE A 222 18.28 1.79 3.08
N ARG A 223 17.50 0.70 3.10
CA ARG A 223 17.16 -0.01 4.35
C ARG A 223 18.37 -0.71 4.93
N GLU A 224 18.39 -0.91 6.24
CA GLU A 224 19.35 -1.79 6.91
C GLU A 224 19.04 -3.26 6.63
N VAL A 225 20.09 -4.08 6.43
CA VAL A 225 19.94 -5.53 6.22
C VAL A 225 19.19 -6.20 7.36
N LYS A 226 19.49 -5.81 8.61
CA LYS A 226 18.82 -6.35 9.81
C LYS A 226 17.30 -6.10 9.80
N ASP A 227 16.85 -4.97 9.26
CA ASP A 227 15.43 -4.61 9.21
C ASP A 227 14.72 -5.38 8.09
N ILE A 228 15.40 -5.60 6.96
CA ILE A 228 14.91 -6.47 5.88
C ILE A 228 14.74 -7.91 6.39
N VAL A 229 15.75 -8.43 7.11
CA VAL A 229 15.69 -9.79 7.70
C VAL A 229 14.58 -9.89 8.75
N ALA A 230 14.35 -8.85 9.55
CA ALA A 230 13.27 -8.82 10.54
C ALA A 230 11.88 -8.89 9.88
N GLU A 231 11.67 -8.18 8.78
CA GLU A 231 10.44 -8.25 7.98
C GLU A 231 10.23 -9.65 7.40
N ILE A 232 11.23 -10.20 6.71
CA ILE A 232 11.17 -11.56 6.14
C ILE A 232 10.87 -12.59 7.23
N SER A 233 11.53 -12.49 8.38
CA SER A 233 11.30 -13.38 9.54
C SER A 233 9.87 -13.25 10.06
N SER A 234 9.31 -12.03 10.13
CA SER A 234 7.91 -11.83 10.50
C SER A 234 6.97 -12.49 9.52
N LEU A 235 7.15 -12.26 8.21
CA LEU A 235 6.33 -12.85 7.16
C LEU A 235 6.41 -14.38 7.16
N TYR A 236 7.60 -14.94 7.37
CA TYR A 236 7.82 -16.38 7.46
C TYR A 236 7.04 -17.02 8.62
N ARG A 237 7.06 -16.37 9.81
CA ARG A 237 6.25 -16.78 10.98
C ARG A 237 4.75 -16.68 10.70
N HIS A 238 4.34 -15.79 9.80
CA HIS A 238 2.94 -15.66 9.36
C HIS A 238 2.57 -16.58 8.20
N GLY A 239 3.44 -17.50 7.78
CA GLY A 239 3.11 -18.56 6.80
C GLY A 239 3.66 -18.33 5.40
N ILE A 240 4.25 -17.17 5.10
CA ILE A 240 4.83 -16.89 3.78
C ILE A 240 6.08 -17.76 3.54
N ARG A 241 6.22 -18.27 2.32
CA ARG A 241 7.35 -19.10 1.89
C ARG A 241 8.11 -18.54 0.69
N HIS A 242 7.48 -17.69 -0.11
CA HIS A 242 8.07 -17.12 -1.32
C HIS A 242 8.26 -15.62 -1.16
N PHE A 243 9.46 -15.15 -1.52
CA PHE A 243 9.85 -13.75 -1.39
C PHE A 243 10.47 -13.29 -2.70
N ARG A 244 10.10 -12.08 -3.12
CA ARG A 244 10.82 -11.37 -4.18
C ARG A 244 11.55 -10.20 -3.52
N ILE A 245 12.87 -10.23 -3.55
CA ILE A 245 13.69 -9.08 -3.17
C ILE A 245 13.57 -8.06 -4.30
N GLY A 246 12.56 -7.23 -4.19
CA GLY A 246 12.02 -6.37 -5.22
C GLY A 246 11.57 -5.03 -4.64
N ASN A 247 10.88 -4.21 -5.40
CA ASN A 247 10.58 -2.83 -5.02
C ASN A 247 11.86 -2.00 -4.80
N GLN A 248 12.84 -2.19 -5.70
CA GLN A 248 13.96 -1.29 -5.91
C GLN A 248 14.38 -1.28 -7.38
N PRO A 249 14.97 -0.20 -7.92
CA PRO A 249 15.35 -0.13 -9.33
C PRO A 249 16.56 -0.99 -9.72
N CYS A 250 17.49 -1.25 -8.81
CA CYS A 250 18.72 -2.01 -9.10
C CYS A 250 19.29 -2.65 -7.83
N ILE A 251 19.06 -3.97 -7.65
CA ILE A 251 19.58 -4.68 -6.47
C ILE A 251 21.11 -4.67 -6.38
N PHE A 252 21.81 -4.66 -7.52
CA PHE A 252 23.27 -4.58 -7.55
C PHE A 252 23.82 -3.25 -7.00
N SER A 253 23.01 -2.20 -6.99
CA SER A 253 23.38 -0.91 -6.41
C SER A 253 23.07 -0.81 -4.91
N TYR A 254 22.47 -1.83 -4.30
CA TYR A 254 22.15 -1.80 -2.89
C TYR A 254 23.42 -1.78 -2.04
N ARG A 255 23.70 -0.63 -1.41
CA ARG A 255 24.90 -0.40 -0.56
C ARG A 255 26.21 -0.78 -1.25
N ALA A 256 26.26 -0.70 -2.57
CA ALA A 256 27.50 -0.90 -3.30
C ALA A 256 28.52 0.15 -2.86
N ILE A 257 29.75 -0.29 -2.63
CA ILE A 257 30.91 0.54 -2.33
C ILE A 257 31.83 0.40 -3.54
N ASP A 258 32.42 1.50 -3.98
CA ASP A 258 33.41 1.53 -5.06
C ASP A 258 34.70 0.78 -4.69
#